data_AF-A0A0Q3WXA6-F1
#
_entry.id   AF-A0A0Q3WXA6-F1
#
_cell.length_a   1.000
_cell.length_b   1.000
_cell.length_c   1.000
_cell.angle_alpha   90.00
_cell.angle_beta   90.00
_cell.angle_gamma   90.00
#
_symmetry.space_group_name_H-M   'P 1'
#
loop_
_entity.id
_entity.type
_entity.pdbx_description
1 polymer ?
#
loop_
_entity_poly.entity_id
_entity_poly.type
_entity_poly.pdbx_seq_one_letter_code
_entity_poly.pdbx_strand_id
1 'polypeptide(L)'
;MDTAIINLSEKTDKATKQMLQNVVNKKRKFDRYKNYHFFLLWISVFYCFITIYLMYHMILKPYSYSFFEIFSIVFNNQNHMFFLFLAVFFLGATKVLYDKKEKYEKEYHELRCEIIDRSKDLWKNEAWKTRHEIFEMMKKQYDINLYHEAK
;
A
#
# COMPACT_ATOMS: atom_id res chain seq x y z
N MET A 1 -20.75 -2.20 7.63
CA MET A 1 -20.92 -2.96 6.39
C MET A 1 -21.35 -1.96 5.33
N ASP A 2 -20.82 -2.04 4.13
CA ASP A 2 -21.09 -1.06 3.08
C ASP A 2 -22.52 -1.24 2.54
N THR A 3 -23.18 -0.12 2.23
CA THR A 3 -24.58 -0.09 1.78
C THR A 3 -24.82 -0.96 0.54
N ALA A 4 -23.86 -1.01 -0.39
CA ALA A 4 -23.96 -1.85 -1.58
C ALA A 4 -23.97 -3.36 -1.28
N ILE A 5 -23.24 -3.79 -0.24
CA ILE A 5 -23.20 -5.19 0.20
C ILE A 5 -24.45 -5.53 1.03
N ILE A 6 -24.96 -4.57 1.80
CA ILE A 6 -26.22 -4.73 2.54
C ILE A 6 -27.38 -4.95 1.57
N ASN A 7 -27.44 -4.13 0.50
CA ASN A 7 -28.49 -4.14 -0.52
C ASN A 7 -28.42 -5.31 -1.51
N LEU A 8 -27.45 -6.22 -1.37
CA LEU A 8 -27.45 -7.48 -2.13
C LEU A 8 -28.77 -8.24 -1.87
N SER A 9 -29.35 -8.81 -2.92
CA SER A 9 -30.64 -9.52 -2.85
C SER A 9 -30.70 -10.52 -1.69
N GLU A 10 -31.91 -10.79 -1.17
CA GLU A 10 -32.14 -11.82 -0.13
C GLU A 10 -31.60 -13.21 -0.52
N LYS A 11 -31.35 -13.45 -1.82
CA LYS A 11 -30.77 -14.67 -2.36
C LYS A 11 -29.29 -14.87 -2.00
N THR A 12 -28.61 -13.84 -1.46
CA THR A 12 -27.24 -13.96 -0.96
C THR A 12 -27.26 -14.13 0.55
N ASP A 13 -26.72 -15.24 1.04
CA ASP A 13 -26.67 -15.54 2.46
C ASP A 13 -25.76 -14.56 3.22
N LYS A 14 -26.00 -14.45 4.53
CA LYS A 14 -25.27 -13.53 5.40
C LYS A 14 -23.77 -13.82 5.43
N ALA A 15 -23.34 -15.08 5.30
CA ALA A 15 -21.93 -15.45 5.34
C ALA A 15 -21.21 -15.00 4.05
N THR A 16 -21.83 -15.16 2.88
CA THR A 16 -21.31 -14.63 1.62
C THR A 16 -21.20 -13.11 1.64
N LYS A 17 -22.23 -12.40 2.16
CA LYS A 17 -22.15 -10.94 2.34
C LYS A 17 -20.98 -10.54 3.26
N GLN A 18 -20.71 -11.31 4.31
CA GLN A 18 -19.59 -11.07 5.22
C GLN A 18 -18.23 -11.35 4.56
N MET A 19 -18.10 -12.41 3.75
CA MET A 19 -16.87 -12.67 2.97
C MET A 19 -16.59 -11.55 1.97
N LEU A 20 -17.62 -11.05 1.27
CA LEU A 20 -17.51 -9.90 0.36
C LEU A 20 -17.09 -8.63 1.10
N GLN A 21 -17.68 -8.36 2.27
CA GLN A 21 -17.24 -7.22 3.08
C GLN A 21 -15.78 -7.36 3.53
N ASN A 22 -15.35 -8.57 3.90
CA ASN A 22 -13.99 -8.82 4.33
C ASN A 22 -12.99 -8.55 3.20
N VAL A 23 -13.27 -8.98 1.96
CA VAL A 23 -12.38 -8.69 0.83
C VAL A 23 -12.33 -7.20 0.49
N VAL A 24 -13.45 -6.47 0.59
CA VAL A 24 -13.48 -5.00 0.46
C VAL A 24 -12.63 -4.33 1.54
N ASN A 25 -12.74 -4.76 2.79
CA ASN A 25 -11.96 -4.22 3.89
C ASN A 25 -10.45 -4.45 3.68
N LYS A 26 -10.06 -5.64 3.21
CA LYS A 26 -8.67 -5.98 2.90
C LYS A 26 -8.14 -5.16 1.71
N LYS A 27 -8.93 -5.00 0.65
CA LYS A 27 -8.60 -4.14 -0.51
C LYS A 27 -8.36 -2.69 -0.08
N ARG A 28 -9.28 -2.09 0.69
CA ARG A 28 -9.12 -0.73 1.23
C ARG A 28 -7.87 -0.58 2.09
N LYS A 29 -7.56 -1.59 2.90
CA LYS A 29 -6.36 -1.60 3.73
C LYS A 29 -5.10 -1.64 2.87
N PHE A 30 -5.04 -2.53 1.88
CA PHE A 30 -3.97 -2.60 0.90
C PHE A 30 -3.78 -1.26 0.18
N ASP A 31 -4.85 -0.68 -0.38
CA ASP A 31 -4.79 0.58 -1.12
C ASP A 31 -4.30 1.75 -0.24
N ARG A 32 -4.69 1.78 1.04
CA ARG A 32 -4.19 2.78 1.99
C ARG A 32 -2.67 2.69 2.16
N TYR A 33 -2.15 1.48 2.38
CA TYR A 33 -0.70 1.27 2.56
C TYR A 33 0.07 1.47 1.26
N LYS A 34 -0.52 1.11 0.11
CA LYS A 34 0.02 1.42 -1.23
C LYS A 34 0.19 2.93 -1.40
N ASN A 35 -0.83 3.72 -1.05
CA ASN A 35 -0.79 5.17 -1.17
C ASN A 35 0.19 5.81 -0.18
N TYR A 36 0.21 5.35 1.08
CA TYR A 36 1.18 5.84 2.07
C TYR A 36 2.62 5.52 1.67
N HIS A 37 2.89 4.30 1.20
CA HIS A 37 4.20 3.93 0.68
C HIS A 37 4.59 4.83 -0.48
N PHE A 38 3.70 5.03 -1.46
CA PHE A 38 3.98 5.87 -2.62
C PHE A 38 4.30 7.32 -2.22
N PHE A 39 3.49 7.91 -1.34
CA PHE A 39 3.70 9.27 -0.86
C PHE A 39 5.00 9.42 -0.08
N LEU A 40 5.28 8.49 0.85
CA LEU A 40 6.50 8.53 1.65
C LEU A 40 7.75 8.28 0.81
N LEU A 41 7.68 7.41 -0.19
CA LEU A 41 8.77 7.16 -1.13
C LEU A 41 9.14 8.46 -1.86
N TRP A 42 8.16 9.18 -2.39
CA TRP A 42 8.42 10.46 -3.06
C TRP A 42 8.98 11.52 -2.11
N ILE A 43 8.44 11.64 -0.89
CA ILE A 43 9.01 12.51 0.13
C ILE A 43 10.47 12.15 0.40
N SER A 44 10.78 10.87 0.58
CA SER A 44 12.13 10.38 0.85
C SER A 44 13.08 10.70 -0.29
N VAL A 45 12.63 10.55 -1.54
CA VAL A 45 13.43 10.87 -2.74
C VAL A 45 13.72 12.37 -2.82
N PHE A 46 12.70 13.22 -2.71
CA PHE A 46 12.90 14.68 -2.72
C PHE A 46 13.78 15.14 -1.57
N TYR A 47 13.58 14.57 -0.39
CA TYR A 47 14.40 14.86 0.78
C TYR A 47 15.88 14.52 0.54
N CYS A 48 16.17 13.34 -0.01
CA CYS A 48 17.54 12.95 -0.35
C CYS A 48 18.19 13.92 -1.34
N PHE A 49 17.46 14.33 -2.39
CA PHE A 49 17.99 15.32 -3.35
C PHE A 49 18.29 16.66 -2.68
N ILE A 50 17.40 17.16 -1.82
CA ILE A 50 17.62 18.42 -1.09
C ILE A 50 18.83 18.29 -0.16
N THR A 51 18.92 17.20 0.61
CA THR A 51 20.06 16.97 1.53
C THR A 51 21.38 16.92 0.77
N ILE A 52 21.45 16.18 -0.35
CA ILE A 52 22.65 16.11 -1.19
C ILE A 52 23.01 17.50 -1.73
N TYR A 53 22.04 18.26 -2.24
CA TYR A 53 22.26 19.61 -2.74
C TYR A 53 22.81 20.55 -1.65
N LEU A 54 22.21 20.54 -0.46
CA LEU A 54 22.67 21.36 0.66
C LEU A 54 24.07 20.94 1.13
N MET A 55 24.34 19.65 1.26
CA MET A 55 25.68 19.16 1.64
C MET A 55 26.73 19.53 0.59
N TYR A 56 26.38 19.49 -0.70
CA TYR A 56 27.28 19.91 -1.76
C TYR A 56 27.68 21.39 -1.63
N HIS A 57 26.71 22.28 -1.43
CA HIS A 57 26.98 23.72 -1.33
C HIS A 57 27.62 24.13 0.00
N MET A 58 27.22 23.53 1.12
CA MET A 58 27.68 23.92 2.46
C MET A 58 29.00 23.25 2.86
N ILE A 59 29.28 22.05 2.34
CA ILE A 59 30.39 21.23 2.81
C ILE A 59 31.36 20.92 1.66
N LEU A 60 30.91 20.25 0.59
CA LEU A 60 31.84 19.81 -0.46
C LEU A 60 32.49 20.97 -1.20
N LYS A 61 31.75 22.00 -1.58
CA LYS A 61 32.32 23.15 -2.31
C LYS A 61 33.38 23.91 -1.49
N PRO A 62 33.11 24.34 -0.24
CA PRO A 62 34.10 25.09 0.56
C PRO A 62 35.25 24.24 1.11
N TYR A 63 35.03 22.94 1.40
CA TYR A 63 36.04 22.07 2.04
C TYR A 63 36.56 20.96 1.12
N SER A 64 36.41 21.12 -0.21
CA SER A 64 36.80 20.11 -1.22
C SER A 64 38.28 19.67 -1.18
N TYR A 65 39.14 20.45 -0.54
CA TYR A 65 40.58 20.23 -0.49
C TYR A 65 41.00 19.14 0.50
N SER A 66 40.17 18.79 1.50
CA SER A 66 40.52 17.79 2.52
C SER A 66 39.33 16.92 2.90
N PHE A 67 39.44 15.61 2.65
CA PHE A 67 38.42 14.64 3.05
C PHE A 67 38.22 14.58 4.57
N PHE A 68 39.30 14.70 5.35
CA PHE A 68 39.23 14.66 6.82
C PHE A 68 38.44 15.83 7.39
N GLU A 69 38.56 17.01 6.79
CA GLU A 69 37.81 18.19 7.22
C GLU A 69 36.32 18.07 6.88
N ILE A 70 35.99 17.58 5.68
CA ILE A 70 34.60 17.27 5.30
C ILE A 70 33.98 16.31 6.32
N PHE A 71 34.70 15.23 6.65
CA PHE A 71 34.23 14.25 7.63
C PHE A 71 34.02 14.90 9.01
N SER A 72 34.99 15.67 9.50
CA SER A 72 34.87 16.35 10.79
C SER A 72 33.65 17.28 10.84
N ILE A 73 33.42 18.09 9.80
CA ILE A 73 32.31 19.06 9.75
C ILE A 73 30.94 18.37 9.72
N VAL A 74 30.83 17.27 8.96
CA VAL A 74 29.58 16.50 8.89
C VAL A 74 29.19 15.95 10.26
N PHE A 75 30.15 15.42 11.01
CA PHE A 75 29.88 14.74 12.29
C PHE A 75 29.88 15.69 13.49
N ASN A 76 30.62 16.80 13.44
CA ASN A 76 30.74 17.74 14.56
C ASN A 76 29.64 18.81 14.57
N ASN A 77 28.89 18.96 13.45
CA ASN A 77 27.75 19.86 13.37
C ASN A 77 26.43 19.10 13.58
N GLN A 78 25.73 19.44 14.66
CA GLN A 78 24.45 18.83 15.02
C GLN A 78 23.39 18.93 13.91
N ASN A 79 23.40 20.00 13.11
CA ASN A 79 22.42 20.20 12.04
C ASN A 79 22.65 19.21 10.88
N HIS A 80 23.90 19.00 10.47
CA HIS A 80 24.23 18.06 9.39
C HIS A 80 23.91 16.62 9.79
N MET A 81 24.25 16.24 11.02
CA MET A 81 23.87 14.95 11.59
C MET A 81 22.34 14.77 11.60
N PHE A 82 21.59 15.78 12.04
CA PHE A 82 20.13 15.71 12.04
C PHE A 82 19.55 15.46 10.64
N PHE A 83 20.05 16.14 9.60
CA PHE A 83 19.59 15.90 8.23
C PHE A 83 19.90 14.47 7.75
N LEU A 84 21.08 13.93 8.08
CA LEU A 84 21.45 12.56 7.74
C LEU A 84 20.60 11.53 8.48
N PHE A 85 20.37 11.74 9.79
CA PHE A 85 19.48 10.88 10.57
C PHE A 85 18.06 10.86 10.01
N LEU A 86 17.55 12.02 9.61
CA LEU A 86 16.21 12.12 9.04
C LEU A 86 16.14 11.43 7.66
N ALA A 87 17.21 11.46 6.86
CA ALA A 87 17.30 10.70 5.62
C ALA A 87 17.20 9.18 5.88
N VAL A 88 18.00 8.68 6.83
CA VAL A 88 17.97 7.26 7.23
C VAL A 88 16.59 6.88 7.77
N PHE A 89 15.97 7.75 8.56
CA PHE A 89 14.61 7.55 9.07
C PHE A 89 13.59 7.42 7.94
N PHE A 90 13.59 8.33 6.94
CA PHE A 90 12.67 8.26 5.81
C PHE A 90 12.86 7.00 4.97
N LEU A 91 14.10 6.59 4.71
CA LEU A 91 14.41 5.35 4.01
C LEU A 91 13.91 4.13 4.79
N GLY A 92 14.17 4.07 6.10
CA GLY A 92 13.68 3.00 6.97
C GLY A 92 12.15 2.95 7.06
N ALA A 93 11.49 4.09 7.20
CA ALA A 93 10.05 4.20 7.25
C ALA A 93 9.39 3.76 5.93
N THR A 94 10.01 4.10 4.79
CA THR A 94 9.57 3.65 3.45
C THR A 94 9.63 2.13 3.35
N LYS A 95 10.72 1.50 3.81
CA LYS A 95 10.84 0.04 3.86
C LYS A 95 9.76 -0.62 4.71
N VAL A 96 9.48 -0.09 5.92
CA VAL A 96 8.42 -0.62 6.79
C VAL A 96 7.04 -0.53 6.12
N LEU A 97 6.76 0.55 5.38
CA LEU A 97 5.51 0.68 4.62
C LEU A 97 5.45 -0.28 3.43
N TYR A 98 6.58 -0.54 2.77
CA TYR A 98 6.69 -1.51 1.70
C TYR A 98 6.33 -2.93 2.20
N ASP A 99 6.94 -3.38 3.29
CA ASP A 99 6.68 -4.71 3.86
C ASP A 99 5.19 -4.86 4.28
N LYS A 100 4.60 -3.79 4.86
CA LYS A 100 3.18 -3.78 5.21
C LYS A 100 2.29 -3.82 3.96
N LYS A 101 2.64 -3.09 2.90
CA LYS A 101 1.91 -3.12 1.63
C LYS A 101 1.92 -4.55 1.07
N GLU A 102 3.07 -5.20 0.96
CA GLU A 102 3.18 -6.57 0.45
C GLU A 102 2.36 -7.57 1.27
N LYS A 103 2.42 -7.45 2.60
CA LYS A 103 1.60 -8.29 3.49
C LYS A 103 0.11 -8.14 3.18
N TYR A 104 -0.40 -6.91 3.09
CA TYR A 104 -1.83 -6.70 2.83
C TYR A 104 -2.24 -7.01 1.40
N GLU A 105 -1.34 -6.90 0.44
CA GLU A 105 -1.54 -7.34 -0.94
C GLU A 105 -1.76 -8.86 -0.99
N LYS A 106 -0.90 -9.62 -0.30
CA LYS A 106 -1.01 -11.07 -0.19
C LYS A 106 -2.32 -11.49 0.50
N GLU A 107 -2.63 -10.91 1.66
CA GLU A 107 -3.88 -11.19 2.38
C GLU A 107 -5.14 -10.87 1.56
N TYR A 108 -5.11 -9.77 0.77
CA TYR A 108 -6.20 -9.43 -0.14
C TYR A 108 -6.34 -10.45 -1.27
N HIS A 109 -5.21 -10.81 -1.91
CA HIS A 109 -5.21 -11.72 -3.04
C HIS A 109 -5.66 -13.13 -2.63
N GLU A 110 -5.16 -13.65 -1.50
CA GLU A 110 -5.58 -14.95 -0.96
C GLU A 110 -7.09 -15.00 -0.72
N LEU A 111 -7.66 -13.96 -0.09
CA LEU A 111 -9.10 -13.91 0.18
C LEU A 111 -9.93 -13.74 -1.11
N ARG A 112 -9.39 -13.03 -2.11
CA ARG A 112 -10.02 -12.91 -3.43
C ARG A 112 -10.07 -14.26 -4.13
N CYS A 113 -8.96 -15.01 -4.14
CA CYS A 113 -8.88 -16.36 -4.70
C CYS A 113 -9.84 -17.31 -3.98
N GLU A 114 -9.89 -17.28 -2.64
CA GLU A 114 -10.82 -18.11 -1.87
C GLU A 114 -12.29 -17.88 -2.30
N ILE A 115 -12.69 -16.63 -2.53
CA ILE A 115 -14.05 -16.30 -2.99
C ILE A 115 -14.31 -16.83 -4.40
N ILE A 116 -13.31 -16.79 -5.29
CA ILE A 116 -13.43 -17.30 -6.66
C ILE A 116 -13.55 -18.83 -6.65
N ASP A 117 -12.68 -19.51 -5.90
CA ASP A 117 -12.67 -20.97 -5.75
C ASP A 117 -14.00 -21.47 -5.19
N ARG A 118 -14.48 -20.81 -4.14
CA ARG A 118 -15.73 -21.15 -3.45
C ARG A 118 -16.97 -20.57 -4.12
N SER A 119 -16.84 -19.90 -5.27
CA SER A 119 -17.97 -19.21 -5.92
C SER A 119 -19.15 -20.15 -6.21
N LYS A 120 -18.89 -21.40 -6.61
CA LYS A 120 -19.94 -22.41 -6.86
C LYS A 120 -20.70 -22.78 -5.57
N ASP A 121 -20.03 -22.74 -4.43
CA ASP A 121 -20.62 -23.06 -3.13
C ASP A 121 -21.36 -21.88 -2.51
N LEU A 122 -20.84 -20.66 -2.72
CA LEU A 122 -21.42 -19.41 -2.22
C LEU A 122 -22.73 -19.05 -2.95
N TRP A 123 -22.81 -19.32 -4.26
CA TRP A 123 -24.00 -19.00 -5.07
C TRP A 123 -24.62 -20.27 -5.65
N LYS A 124 -25.60 -20.84 -4.93
CA LYS A 124 -26.34 -22.03 -5.38
C LYS A 124 -27.62 -21.67 -6.13
N ASN A 125 -28.05 -22.54 -7.05
CA ASN A 125 -29.33 -22.47 -7.75
C ASN A 125 -29.57 -21.12 -8.48
N GLU A 126 -30.64 -20.41 -8.15
CA GLU A 126 -30.96 -19.13 -8.80
C GLU A 126 -29.91 -18.04 -8.54
N ALA A 127 -29.23 -18.08 -7.39
CA ALA A 127 -28.19 -17.11 -7.05
C ALA A 127 -26.96 -17.24 -7.96
N TRP A 128 -26.72 -18.43 -8.53
CA TRP A 128 -25.67 -18.65 -9.52
C TRP A 128 -25.88 -17.84 -10.80
N LYS A 129 -27.15 -17.65 -11.21
CA LYS A 129 -27.54 -16.90 -12.41
C LYS A 129 -27.30 -15.40 -12.22
N THR A 130 -27.55 -14.88 -11.02
CA THR A 130 -27.38 -13.45 -10.70
C THR A 130 -25.99 -13.09 -10.15
N ARG A 131 -25.08 -14.06 -9.98
CA ARG A 131 -23.72 -13.78 -9.44
C ARG A 131 -22.92 -12.76 -10.26
N HIS A 132 -23.17 -12.71 -11.57
CA HIS A 132 -22.49 -11.76 -12.46
C HIS A 132 -22.80 -10.30 -12.09
N GLU A 133 -24.00 -10.00 -11.59
CA GLU A 133 -24.36 -8.67 -11.09
C GLU A 133 -23.53 -8.29 -9.86
N ILE A 134 -23.28 -9.26 -8.99
CA ILE A 134 -22.44 -9.09 -7.79
C ILE A 134 -20.99 -8.85 -8.21
N PHE A 135 -20.48 -9.61 -9.18
CA PHE A 135 -19.11 -9.47 -9.66
C PHE A 135 -18.91 -8.12 -10.37
N GLU A 136 -19.87 -7.69 -11.18
CA GLU A 136 -19.89 -6.36 -11.79
C GLU A 136 -19.93 -5.25 -10.73
N MET A 137 -20.78 -5.38 -9.70
CA MET A 137 -20.83 -4.42 -8.59
C MET A 137 -19.48 -4.33 -7.87
N MET A 138 -18.87 -5.48 -7.56
CA MET A 138 -17.56 -5.54 -6.89
C MET A 138 -16.45 -4.88 -7.72
N LYS A 139 -16.47 -5.11 -9.04
CA LYS A 139 -15.53 -4.49 -9.97
C LYS A 139 -15.74 -2.97 -10.07
N LYS A 140 -16.99 -2.52 -10.26
CA LYS A 140 -17.29 -1.09 -10.47
C LYS A 140 -17.11 -0.24 -9.22
N GLN A 141 -17.50 -0.75 -8.05
CA GLN A 141 -17.52 0.05 -6.82
C GLN A 141 -16.24 -0.08 -6.00
N TYR A 142 -15.54 -1.21 -6.10
CA TYR A 142 -14.38 -1.51 -5.24
C TYR A 142 -13.11 -1.83 -6.02
N ASP A 143 -13.16 -1.88 -7.35
CA ASP A 143 -12.03 -2.30 -8.20
C ASP A 143 -11.52 -3.70 -7.82
N ILE A 144 -12.46 -4.62 -7.55
CA ILE A 144 -12.18 -6.02 -7.23
C ILE A 144 -12.73 -6.91 -8.34
N ASN A 145 -11.82 -7.57 -9.07
CA ASN A 145 -12.18 -8.53 -10.10
C ASN A 145 -12.36 -9.93 -9.51
N LEU A 146 -13.56 -10.51 -9.65
CA LEU A 146 -13.90 -11.87 -9.20
C LEU A 146 -14.14 -12.85 -10.36
N TYR A 147 -13.88 -12.46 -11.61
CA TYR A 147 -14.09 -13.33 -12.78
C TYR A 147 -12.97 -14.34 -13.00
N HIS A 148 -11.74 -13.96 -12.64
CA HIS A 148 -10.54 -14.74 -12.87
C HIS A 148 -9.58 -14.60 -11.70
N GLU A 149 -8.88 -15.68 -11.38
CA GLU A 149 -7.80 -15.66 -10.38
C GLU A 149 -6.58 -14.86 -10.83
N ALA A 150 -6.46 -14.58 -12.13
CA ALA A 150 -5.28 -13.99 -12.77
C ALA A 150 -4.67 -12.83 -11.96
N LYS A 151 -3.33 -12.88 -11.89
CA LYS A 151 -2.48 -12.05 -11.04
C LYS A 151 -2.40 -10.61 -11.55
#